data_AF-A0A1G5BDR2-F1
#
_entry.id   AF-A0A1G5BDR2-F1
#
_cell.length_a   1.000
_cell.length_b   1.000
_cell.length_c   1.000
_cell.angle_alpha   90.00
_cell.angle_beta   90.00
_cell.angle_gamma   90.00
#
_symmetry.space_group_name_H-M   'P 1'
#
loop_
_entity.id
_entity.type
_entity.pdbx_description
1 polymer ?
#
loop_
_entity_poly.entity_id
_entity_poly.type
_entity_poly.pdbx_seq_one_letter_code
_entity_poly.pdbx_strand_id
1 'polypeptide(L)'
;MDKLKKICEFLNECGITAEYRTDRVAPYVNVGNVKRIRERIQFWLSDKSDNEVYMFVGKDMGKWYAQSSKSVYFDSKYRYSDKENHIVFPNMDLALNFIKEVSEL
;
A
#
# COMPACT_ATOMS: atom_id res chain seq x y z
N MET A 1 -19.16 2.45 3.22
CA MET A 1 -18.25 2.68 2.08
C MET A 1 -17.14 1.64 2.17
N ASP A 2 -16.79 0.99 1.06
CA ASP A 2 -15.71 -0.01 1.02
C ASP A 2 -14.37 0.67 1.34
N LYS A 3 -13.63 0.18 2.35
CA LYS A 3 -12.38 0.80 2.83
C LYS A 3 -11.32 0.86 1.72
N LEU A 4 -11.28 -0.13 0.85
CA LEU A 4 -10.35 -0.14 -0.28
C LEU A 4 -10.73 0.90 -1.33
N LYS A 5 -12.03 1.13 -1.57
CA LYS A 5 -12.47 2.22 -2.44
C LYS A 5 -12.06 3.57 -1.88
N LYS A 6 -12.16 3.78 -0.57
CA LYS A 6 -11.67 5.00 0.09
C LYS A 6 -10.17 5.21 -0.11
N ILE A 7 -9.36 4.15 0.01
CA ILE A 7 -7.92 4.23 -0.29
C ILE A 7 -7.67 4.60 -1.76
N CYS A 8 -8.41 3.98 -2.69
CA CYS A 8 -8.30 4.26 -4.11
C CYS A 8 -8.68 5.71 -4.45
N GLU A 9 -9.78 6.22 -3.91
CA GLU A 9 -10.23 7.61 -4.06
C GLU A 9 -9.18 8.57 -3.52
N PHE A 10 -8.65 8.31 -2.32
CA PHE A 10 -7.66 9.17 -1.69
C PHE A 10 -6.32 9.20 -2.45
N LEU A 11 -5.86 8.07 -3.00
CA LEU A 11 -4.70 8.04 -3.88
C LEU A 11 -4.91 8.90 -5.13
N ASN A 12 -6.10 8.80 -5.74
CA ASN A 12 -6.46 9.60 -6.91
C ASN A 12 -6.53 11.11 -6.56
N GLU A 13 -7.05 11.48 -5.37
CA GLU A 13 -7.02 12.85 -4.86
C GLU A 13 -5.59 13.38 -4.67
N CYS A 14 -4.66 12.51 -4.30
CA CYS A 14 -3.22 12.82 -4.23
C CYS A 14 -2.52 12.83 -5.61
N GLY A 15 -3.26 12.68 -6.72
CA GLY A 15 -2.72 12.63 -8.08
C GLY A 15 -2.05 11.30 -8.46
N ILE A 16 -2.29 10.23 -7.71
CA ILE A 16 -1.71 8.91 -7.94
C ILE A 16 -2.76 8.01 -8.58
N THR A 17 -2.52 7.61 -9.82
CA THR A 17 -3.40 6.67 -10.52
C THR A 17 -3.42 5.31 -9.82
N ALA A 18 -4.58 4.98 -9.23
CA ALA A 18 -4.82 3.73 -8.55
C ALA A 18 -6.00 2.96 -9.18
N GLU A 19 -5.90 1.64 -9.16
CA GLU A 19 -6.93 0.73 -9.65
C GLU A 19 -7.47 -0.13 -8.51
N TYR A 20 -8.79 -0.13 -8.32
CA TYR A 20 -9.46 -1.11 -7.47
C TYR A 20 -9.68 -2.41 -8.26
N ARG A 21 -9.04 -3.50 -7.82
CA ARG A 21 -9.04 -4.79 -8.51
C ARG A 21 -9.80 -5.83 -7.68
N THR A 22 -10.64 -6.61 -8.37
CA THR A 22 -11.48 -7.67 -7.79
C THR A 22 -11.35 -8.98 -8.56
N ASP A 23 -10.43 -9.05 -9.52
CA ASP A 23 -10.26 -10.17 -10.43
C ASP A 23 -9.51 -11.34 -9.74
N ARG A 24 -10.20 -12.49 -9.61
CA ARG A 24 -9.65 -13.82 -9.24
C ARG A 24 -9.11 -14.01 -7.81
N VAL A 25 -8.93 -12.94 -7.04
CA VAL A 25 -8.44 -12.96 -5.65
C VAL A 25 -9.24 -12.00 -4.77
N ALA A 26 -8.94 -11.96 -3.46
CA ALA A 26 -9.51 -10.97 -2.55
C ALA A 26 -9.32 -9.53 -3.11
N PRO A 27 -10.27 -8.61 -2.93
CA PRO A 27 -10.15 -7.26 -3.44
C PRO A 27 -8.91 -6.51 -2.92
N TYR A 28 -8.32 -5.67 -3.76
CA TYR A 28 -7.16 -4.86 -3.42
C TYR A 28 -7.09 -3.59 -4.27
N VAL A 29 -6.31 -2.62 -3.81
CA VAL A 29 -5.94 -1.44 -4.62
C VAL A 29 -4.53 -1.62 -5.15
N ASN A 30 -4.32 -1.33 -6.43
CA ASN A 30 -3.02 -1.42 -7.08
C ASN A 30 -2.60 -0.06 -7.66
N VAL A 31 -1.32 0.28 -7.51
CA VAL A 31 -0.66 1.40 -8.18
C VAL A 31 0.53 0.82 -8.96
N GLY A 32 0.73 1.28 -10.20
CA GLY A 32 1.83 0.82 -11.05
C GLY A 32 1.59 -0.57 -11.67
N ASN A 33 2.66 -1.29 -11.97
CA ASN A 33 2.61 -2.50 -12.80
C ASN A 33 2.22 -3.74 -12.00
N VAL A 34 0.94 -4.15 -12.08
CA VAL A 34 0.41 -5.30 -11.34
C VAL A 34 1.20 -6.60 -11.55
N LYS A 35 1.87 -6.79 -12.69
CA LYS A 35 2.63 -8.00 -13.00
C LYS A 35 4.07 -7.98 -12.47
N ARG A 36 4.58 -6.82 -12.04
CA ARG A 36 5.97 -6.65 -11.60
C ARG A 36 6.03 -6.14 -10.17
N ILE A 37 6.36 -7.05 -9.25
CA ILE A 37 6.41 -6.81 -7.79
C ILE A 37 7.19 -5.54 -7.43
N ARG A 38 8.34 -5.31 -8.09
CA ARG A 38 9.20 -4.17 -7.79
C ARG A 38 8.65 -2.83 -8.28
N GLU A 39 7.72 -2.84 -9.23
CA GLU A 39 7.18 -1.66 -9.92
C GLU A 39 5.71 -1.38 -9.52
N ARG A 40 5.28 -1.81 -8.33
CA ARG A 40 3.90 -1.60 -7.87
C ARG A 40 3.79 -1.28 -6.39
N ILE A 41 2.65 -0.72 -6.01
CA ILE A 41 2.16 -0.67 -4.64
C ILE A 41 0.82 -1.40 -4.60
N GLN A 42 0.59 -2.21 -3.57
CA GLN A 42 -0.69 -2.88 -3.37
C GLN A 42 -1.20 -2.67 -1.96
N PHE A 43 -2.48 -2.35 -1.82
CA PHE A 43 -3.19 -2.24 -0.54
C PHE A 43 -4.23 -3.33 -0.42
N TRP A 44 -4.20 -4.06 0.69
CA TRP A 44 -5.11 -5.15 1.02
C TRP A 44 -5.72 -4.90 2.39
N LEU A 45 -6.91 -5.45 2.63
CA LEU A 45 -7.45 -5.56 3.99
C LEU A 45 -6.99 -6.88 4.60
N SER A 46 -6.74 -6.87 5.91
CA SER A 46 -6.38 -8.08 6.64
C SER A 46 -7.59 -9.02 6.76
N ASP A 47 -7.39 -10.30 6.43
CA ASP A 47 -8.41 -11.34 6.65
C ASP A 47 -8.68 -11.62 8.14
N LYS A 48 -7.81 -11.11 9.03
CA LYS A 48 -7.89 -11.34 10.49
C LYS A 48 -8.54 -10.19 11.25
N SER A 49 -8.53 -9.00 10.67
CA SER A 49 -9.02 -7.78 11.30
C SER A 49 -9.51 -6.84 10.21
N ASP A 50 -10.81 -6.52 10.26
CA ASP A 50 -11.41 -5.59 9.31
C ASP A 50 -10.75 -4.20 9.31
N ASN A 51 -9.97 -3.87 10.33
CA ASN A 51 -9.33 -2.56 10.49
C ASN A 51 -7.91 -2.50 9.94
N GLU A 52 -7.19 -3.61 9.89
CA GLU A 52 -5.80 -3.61 9.46
C GLU A 52 -5.69 -3.48 7.93
N VAL A 53 -4.77 -2.63 7.49
CA VAL A 53 -4.46 -2.41 6.08
C VAL A 53 -3.03 -2.87 5.83
N TYR A 54 -2.85 -3.79 4.90
CA TYR A 54 -1.54 -4.22 4.44
C TYR A 54 -1.15 -3.43 3.20
N MET A 55 0.08 -2.91 3.20
CA MET A 55 0.66 -2.23 2.05
C MET A 55 1.95 -2.93 1.64
N PHE A 56 2.01 -3.35 0.38
CA PHE A 56 3.21 -3.90 -0.25
C PHE A 56 3.77 -2.87 -1.21
N VAL A 57 5.04 -2.53 -1.09
CA VAL A 57 5.69 -1.48 -1.89
C VAL A 57 6.92 -2.04 -2.58
N GLY A 58 6.89 -2.12 -3.90
CA GLY A 58 8.00 -2.55 -4.72
C GLY A 58 9.22 -1.64 -4.61
N LYS A 59 10.41 -2.24 -4.71
CA LYS A 59 11.71 -1.56 -4.58
C LYS A 59 11.94 -0.41 -5.56
N ASP A 60 11.35 -0.50 -6.74
CA ASP A 60 11.54 0.48 -7.81
C ASP A 60 10.49 1.61 -7.75
N MET A 61 9.62 1.62 -6.72
CA MET A 61 8.64 2.69 -6.46
C MET A 61 9.24 3.96 -5.81
N GLY A 62 10.57 4.09 -5.79
CA GLY A 62 11.27 5.30 -5.39
C GLY A 62 10.96 5.75 -3.96
N LYS A 63 10.42 6.98 -3.80
CA LYS A 63 10.15 7.57 -2.49
C LYS A 63 9.23 6.70 -1.62
N TRP A 64 8.28 5.99 -2.21
CA TRP A 64 7.40 5.07 -1.50
C TRP A 64 8.16 3.95 -0.83
N TYR A 65 9.14 3.35 -1.51
CA TYR A 65 9.98 2.30 -0.95
C TYR A 65 10.91 2.86 0.15
N ALA A 66 11.47 4.05 -0.07
CA ALA A 66 12.35 4.70 0.90
C ALA A 66 11.62 5.09 2.19
N GLN A 67 10.37 5.57 2.11
CA GLN A 67 9.59 5.93 3.29
C GLN A 67 9.01 4.70 3.99
N SER A 68 8.59 3.68 3.23
CA SER A 68 8.08 2.45 3.82
C SER A 68 9.15 1.70 4.64
N SER A 69 10.41 1.70 4.21
CA SER A 69 11.49 1.06 4.98
C SER A 69 11.83 1.77 6.30
N LYS A 70 11.39 3.02 6.48
CA LYS A 70 11.57 3.82 7.70
C LYS A 70 10.34 3.84 8.60
N SER A 71 9.21 3.33 8.12
CA SER A 71 7.95 3.34 8.86
C SER A 71 8.04 2.48 10.11
N VAL A 72 7.45 2.97 11.21
CA VAL A 72 7.30 2.20 12.45
C VAL A 72 6.38 0.98 12.28
N TYR A 73 5.55 0.99 11.22
CA TYR A 73 4.62 -0.08 10.85
C TYR A 73 5.23 -1.11 9.89
N PHE A 74 6.53 -1.00 9.60
CA PHE A 74 7.25 -1.93 8.74
C PHE A 74 7.26 -3.35 9.33
N ASP A 75 6.87 -4.33 8.52
CA ASP A 75 6.94 -5.73 8.90
C ASP A 75 8.40 -6.22 8.85
N SER A 76 8.96 -6.43 10.04
CA SER A 76 10.34 -6.92 10.22
C SER A 76 10.68 -8.20 9.45
N LYS A 77 9.69 -9.05 9.10
CA LYS A 77 9.92 -10.25 8.30
C LYS A 77 10.36 -9.94 6.87
N TYR A 78 10.01 -8.76 6.36
CA TYR A 78 10.38 -8.29 5.02
C TYR A 78 11.67 -7.45 5.01
N ARG A 79 12.36 -7.30 6.16
CA ARG A 79 13.60 -6.51 6.27
C ARG A 79 14.68 -6.90 5.26
N TYR A 80 14.75 -8.17 4.88
CA TYR A 80 15.74 -8.70 3.93
C TYR A 80 15.15 -8.97 2.54
N SER A 81 13.91 -8.56 2.28
CA SER A 81 13.29 -8.68 0.97
C SER A 81 14.05 -7.84 -0.05
N ASP A 82 14.44 -8.45 -1.15
CA ASP A 82 15.10 -7.78 -2.28
C ASP A 82 14.11 -7.16 -3.27
N LYS A 83 12.80 -7.40 -3.09
CA LYS A 83 11.74 -7.05 -4.04
C LYS A 83 10.81 -5.95 -3.57
N GLU A 84 10.38 -6.00 -2.31
CA GLU A 84 9.34 -5.11 -1.78
C GLU A 84 9.38 -5.00 -0.26
N ASN A 85 8.85 -3.89 0.26
CA ASN A 85 8.56 -3.69 1.66
C ASN A 85 7.13 -4.12 1.95
N HIS A 86 6.89 -4.60 3.17
CA HIS A 86 5.56 -4.87 3.69
C HIS A 86 5.32 -3.98 4.91
N ILE A 87 4.17 -3.30 4.93
CA ILE A 87 3.72 -2.45 6.03
C ILE A 87 2.36 -2.91 6.50
N VAL A 88 2.18 -2.97 7.81
CA VAL A 88 0.91 -3.34 8.44
C VAL A 88 0.40 -2.15 9.25
N PHE A 89 -0.55 -1.42 8.69
CA PHE A 89 -1.21 -0.33 9.40
C PHE A 89 -2.32 -0.88 10.30
N PRO A 90 -2.34 -0.55 11.61
CA PRO A 90 -3.38 -1.00 12.55
C PRO A 90 -4.79 -0.52 12.21
N ASN A 91 -4.91 0.58 11.47
CA ASN A 91 -6.17 1.15 11.04
C ASN A 91 -5.99 1.95 9.73
N MET A 92 -7.14 2.29 9.14
CA MET A 92 -7.21 3.02 7.87
C MET A 92 -6.68 4.45 7.96
N ASP A 93 -6.87 5.16 9.07
CA ASP A 93 -6.44 6.56 9.19
C ASP A 93 -4.91 6.67 9.13
N LEU A 94 -4.20 5.71 9.72
CA LEU A 94 -2.74 5.62 9.63
C LEU A 94 -2.25 5.33 8.21
N ALA A 95 -2.96 4.47 7.47
CA ALA A 95 -2.65 4.21 6.07
C ALA A 95 -2.84 5.47 5.19
N LEU A 96 -3.94 6.21 5.40
CA LEU A 96 -4.23 7.44 4.67
C LEU A 96 -3.23 8.56 5.01
N ASN A 97 -2.86 8.71 6.29
CA ASN A 97 -1.82 9.66 6.69
C ASN A 97 -0.48 9.36 6.02
N PHE A 98 -0.07 8.08 6.00
CA PHE A 98 1.15 7.68 5.30
C PHE A 98 1.07 7.99 3.79
N ILE A 99 -0.06 7.71 3.14
CA ILE A 99 -0.26 8.04 1.72
C ILE A 99 -0.07 9.54 1.49
N LYS A 100 -0.69 10.37 2.33
CA LYS A 100 -0.61 11.82 2.25
C LYS A 100 0.84 12.30 2.41
N GLU A 101 1.50 11.88 3.50
CA GLU A 101 2.89 12.25 3.80
C GLU A 101 3.83 11.90 2.64
N VAL A 102 3.75 10.68 2.10
CA VAL A 102 4.61 10.26 0.99
C VAL A 102 4.28 11.01 -0.30
N SER A 103 3.01 11.35 -0.53
CA SER A 103 2.59 12.06 -1.73
C SER A 103 3.10 13.51 -1.77
N GLU A 104 3.18 14.17 -0.61
CA GLU A 104 3.59 15.58 -0.46
C GLU A 104 5.13 15.79 -0.39
N LEU A 105 5.91 14.73 -0.19
CA LEU A 105 7.39 14.74 -0.22
C LEU A 105 7.99 14.91 -1.63
#